data_AF-A0A0G4EEW4-F1
#
_entry.id   AF-A0A0G4EEW4-F1
#
_cell.length_a   1.000
_cell.length_b   1.000
_cell.length_c   1.000
_cell.angle_alpha   90.00
_cell.angle_beta   90.00
_cell.angle_gamma   90.00
#
_symmetry.space_group_name_H-M   'P 1'
#
loop_
_entity.id
_entity.type
_entity.pdbx_description
1 polymer ?
#
loop_
_entity_poly.entity_id
_entity_poly.type
_entity_poly.pdbx_seq_one_letter_code
_entity_poly.pdbx_strand_id
1 'polypeptide(L)'
;MQRDPRASQASTVAAEEDEHEDVDDKIEKSGCGKEYEKLDDCMVDNDRDWRKCQRELAVFKQCFDKKQLEKEKTQQPQQQQQQQQQQQQQQQQQAAHK
;
A
#
# COMPACT_ATOMS: atom_id res chain seq x y z
N MET A 1 -43.17 -13.94 33.43
CA MET A 1 -41.98 -13.73 34.28
C MET A 1 -40.81 -14.31 33.49
N GLN A 2 -39.81 -13.61 32.97
CA GLN A 2 -39.55 -12.21 32.60
C GLN A 2 -39.09 -12.26 31.12
N ARG A 3 -39.47 -11.29 30.28
CA ARG A 3 -38.88 -11.08 28.96
C ARG A 3 -37.67 -10.17 29.18
N ASP A 4 -36.46 -10.66 28.98
CA ASP A 4 -35.23 -9.87 29.11
C ASP A 4 -35.14 -8.78 28.02
N PRO A 5 -35.11 -7.49 28.39
CA PRO A 5 -34.97 -6.38 27.46
C PRO A 5 -33.49 -6.03 27.30
N ARG A 6 -32.77 -6.76 26.43
CA ARG A 6 -31.47 -6.30 25.92
C ARG A 6 -31.43 -6.34 24.41
N ALA A 7 -32.44 -5.70 23.83
CA ALA A 7 -32.19 -4.83 22.69
C ALA A 7 -31.13 -3.80 23.09
N SER A 8 -30.35 -3.36 22.11
CA SER A 8 -29.37 -2.28 22.23
C SER A 8 -28.04 -2.71 22.86
N GLN A 9 -27.28 -3.45 22.08
CA GLN A 9 -25.93 -3.05 21.70
C GLN A 9 -25.57 -3.82 20.43
N ALA A 10 -26.13 -3.36 19.32
CA ALA A 10 -25.47 -3.49 18.04
C ALA A 10 -24.17 -2.68 18.17
N SER A 11 -23.08 -3.36 18.51
CA SER A 11 -21.75 -2.81 18.33
C SER A 11 -21.57 -2.58 16.85
N THR A 12 -21.90 -1.38 16.40
CA THR A 12 -21.31 -0.77 15.23
C THR A 12 -19.82 -0.60 15.54
N VAL A 13 -19.05 -1.67 15.37
CA VAL A 13 -17.63 -1.59 15.07
C VAL A 13 -17.55 -1.10 13.62
N ALA A 14 -17.80 0.18 13.45
CA ALA A 14 -17.33 0.96 12.30
C ALA A 14 -16.13 1.72 12.83
N ALA A 15 -15.02 1.00 12.96
CA ALA A 15 -13.74 1.53 13.38
C ALA A 15 -12.67 0.76 12.62
N GLU A 16 -12.19 1.40 11.55
CA GLU A 16 -10.78 1.30 11.13
C GLU A 16 -10.37 -0.03 10.48
N GLU A 17 -10.97 -0.33 9.32
CA GLU A 17 -10.52 -1.42 8.42
C GLU A 17 -9.40 -0.94 7.46
N ASP A 18 -8.53 -0.05 7.95
CA ASP A 18 -7.40 0.47 7.22
C ASP A 18 -6.14 -0.35 7.58
N GLU A 19 -5.86 -1.30 6.69
CA GLU A 19 -4.52 -1.53 6.17
C GLU A 19 -3.44 -2.13 7.10
N HIS A 20 -3.76 -3.20 7.84
CA HIS A 20 -2.78 -4.30 7.88
C HIS A 20 -2.82 -5.03 6.54
N GLU A 21 -2.39 -4.36 5.47
CA GLU A 21 -1.94 -5.07 4.27
C GLU A 21 -0.91 -6.09 4.76
N ASP A 22 -1.24 -7.38 4.59
CA ASP A 22 -0.35 -8.46 4.95
C ASP A 22 1.02 -8.20 4.30
N VAL A 23 2.09 -8.59 4.99
CA VAL A 23 3.44 -8.40 4.46
C VAL A 23 3.56 -9.08 3.08
N ASP A 24 2.88 -10.21 2.91
CA ASP A 24 2.74 -10.89 1.62
C ASP A 24 2.08 -10.00 0.55
N ASP A 25 0.97 -9.32 0.85
CA ASP A 25 0.32 -8.40 -0.11
C ASP A 25 1.25 -7.26 -0.53
N LYS A 26 2.03 -6.71 0.41
CA LYS A 26 3.02 -5.65 0.11
C LYS A 26 4.13 -6.17 -0.79
N ILE A 27 4.51 -7.43 -0.61
CA ILE A 27 5.59 -8.07 -1.36
C ILE A 27 5.12 -8.45 -2.76
N GLU A 28 3.91 -8.97 -2.92
CA GLU A 28 3.27 -9.16 -4.22
C GLU A 28 3.16 -7.82 -4.97
N LYS A 29 2.66 -6.77 -4.30
CA LYS A 29 2.56 -5.40 -4.87
C LYS A 29 3.92 -4.77 -5.19
N SER A 30 5.00 -5.22 -4.56
CA SER A 30 6.36 -4.73 -4.84
C SER A 30 6.99 -5.39 -6.06
N GLY A 31 6.56 -6.60 -6.42
CA GLY A 31 7.18 -7.42 -7.48
C GLY A 31 8.52 -8.05 -7.09
N CYS A 32 8.91 -7.99 -5.81
CA CYS A 32 10.14 -8.55 -5.25
C CYS A 32 9.91 -9.88 -4.50
N GLY A 33 8.85 -10.62 -4.85
CA GLY A 33 8.46 -11.86 -4.18
C GLY A 33 9.54 -12.94 -4.21
N LYS A 34 10.32 -13.04 -5.29
CA LYS A 34 11.41 -14.04 -5.40
C LYS A 34 12.55 -13.79 -4.43
N GLU A 35 12.87 -12.52 -4.18
CA GLU A 35 13.89 -12.12 -3.21
C GLU A 35 13.39 -12.31 -1.78
N TYR A 36 12.10 -12.09 -1.55
CA TYR A 36 11.46 -12.38 -0.25
C TYR A 36 11.41 -13.87 0.06
N GLU A 37 11.05 -14.73 -0.90
CA GLU A 37 11.02 -16.18 -0.73
C GLU A 37 12.38 -16.71 -0.25
N LYS A 38 13.49 -16.22 -0.83
CA LYS A 38 14.84 -16.56 -0.38
C LYS A 38 15.19 -16.05 1.02
N LEU A 39 14.65 -14.90 1.40
CA LEU A 39 14.80 -14.37 2.75
C LEU A 39 13.99 -15.22 3.74
N ASP A 40 12.76 -15.60 3.40
CA ASP A 40 11.91 -16.45 4.23
C ASP A 40 12.53 -17.85 4.39
N ASP A 41 13.04 -18.46 3.32
CA ASP A 41 13.80 -19.72 3.36
C ASP A 41 14.98 -19.62 4.35
N CYS A 42 15.79 -18.56 4.25
CA CYS A 42 16.90 -18.35 5.18
C CYS A 42 16.41 -18.17 6.62
N MET A 43 15.30 -17.45 6.83
CA MET A 43 14.71 -17.27 8.14
C MET A 43 14.18 -18.59 8.70
N VAL A 44 13.56 -19.45 7.89
CA VAL A 44 13.12 -20.80 8.29
C VAL A 44 14.32 -21.65 8.74
N ASP A 45 15.42 -21.60 8.00
CA ASP A 45 16.66 -22.34 8.32
C ASP A 45 17.38 -21.84 9.57
N ASN A 46 17.14 -20.58 9.97
CA ASN A 46 17.89 -19.89 11.02
C ASN A 46 17.04 -19.46 12.22
N ASP A 47 15.95 -20.15 12.53
CA ASP A 47 15.05 -19.83 13.66
C ASP A 47 14.50 -18.39 13.60
N ARG A 48 14.28 -17.89 12.39
CA ARG A 48 13.90 -16.50 12.06
C ARG A 48 14.91 -15.45 12.53
N ASP A 49 16.19 -15.84 12.67
CA ASP A 49 17.29 -14.93 12.96
C ASP A 49 17.76 -14.18 11.71
N TRP A 50 17.15 -13.02 11.47
CA TRP A 50 17.49 -12.12 10.36
C TRP A 50 18.96 -11.69 10.32
N ARG A 51 19.69 -11.76 11.44
CA ARG A 51 21.12 -11.37 11.49
C ARG A 51 21.99 -12.36 10.72
N LYS A 52 21.54 -13.60 10.57
CA LYS A 52 22.21 -14.62 9.75
C LYS A 52 21.84 -14.51 8.27
N CYS A 53 20.73 -13.83 7.96
CA CYS A 53 20.17 -13.63 6.62
C CYS A 53 20.44 -12.24 6.05
N GLN A 54 21.50 -11.56 6.48
CA GLN A 54 21.81 -10.19 6.04
C GLN A 54 22.00 -10.06 4.53
N ARG A 55 22.50 -11.12 3.88
CA ARG A 55 22.71 -11.13 2.43
C ARG A 55 21.39 -11.12 1.69
N GLU A 56 20.46 -11.99 2.09
CA GLU A 56 19.14 -12.14 1.51
C GLU A 56 18.31 -10.87 1.76
N LEU A 57 18.44 -10.30 2.96
CA LEU A 57 17.84 -9.01 3.32
C LEU A 57 18.37 -7.86 2.45
N ALA A 58 19.68 -7.82 2.17
CA ALA A 58 20.28 -6.80 1.30
C ALA A 58 19.80 -6.94 -0.15
N VAL A 59 19.65 -8.16 -0.66
CA VAL A 59 19.11 -8.42 -2.01
C VAL A 59 17.63 -7.99 -2.09
N PHE A 60 16.82 -8.36 -1.10
CA PHE A 60 15.42 -7.94 -1.01
C PHE A 60 15.30 -6.42 -0.99
N LYS A 61 16.10 -5.74 -0.15
CA LYS A 61 16.14 -4.27 -0.07
C LYS A 61 16.50 -3.63 -1.41
N GLN A 62 17.51 -4.15 -2.11
CA GLN A 62 17.89 -3.62 -3.43
C GLN A 62 16.77 -3.73 -4.46
N CYS A 63 16.01 -4.83 -4.44
CA CYS A 63 14.84 -4.97 -5.32
C CYS A 63 13.77 -3.94 -4.95
N PHE A 64 13.46 -3.82 -3.65
CA PHE A 64 12.44 -2.91 -3.16
C PHE A 64 12.77 -1.45 -3.47
N ASP A 65 14.01 -1.01 -3.22
CA ASP A 65 14.46 0.35 -3.49
C ASP A 65 14.36 0.69 -4.99
N LYS A 66 14.71 -0.25 -5.89
CA LYS A 66 14.54 -0.07 -7.34
C LYS A 66 13.06 0.12 -7.70
N LYS A 67 12.16 -0.64 -7.09
CA LYS A 67 10.73 -0.61 -7.39
C LYS A 67 10.02 0.61 -6.80
N GLN A 68 10.47 1.11 -5.64
CA GLN A 68 10.00 2.37 -5.08
C GLN A 68 10.30 3.56 -6.02
N LEU A 69 11.53 3.63 -6.55
CA LEU A 69 11.91 4.66 -7.51
C LEU A 69 11.08 4.60 -8.81
N GLU A 70 10.65 3.41 -9.24
CA GLU A 70 9.75 3.24 -10.39
C GLU A 70 8.30 3.65 -10.05
N LYS A 71 7.81 3.35 -8.84
CA LYS A 71 6.47 3.75 -8.38
C LYS A 71 6.34 5.26 -8.23
N GLU A 72 7.31 5.95 -7.64
CA GLU A 72 7.30 7.42 -7.54
C GLU A 72 7.22 8.10 -8.91
N LYS A 73 7.90 7.55 -9.93
CA LYS A 73 7.81 8.04 -11.30
C LYS A 73 6.44 7.83 -11.94
N THR A 74 5.70 6.83 -11.49
CA THR A 74 4.44 6.41 -12.12
C THR A 74 3.21 6.95 -11.38
N GLN A 75 3.31 7.30 -10.10
CA GLN A 75 2.21 7.85 -9.28
C GLN A 75 2.09 9.38 -9.31
N GLN A 76 3.11 10.10 -9.77
CA GLN A 76 3.05 11.57 -9.91
C GLN A 76 2.13 12.16 -11.02
N PRO A 77 1.73 11.47 -12.12
CA PRO A 77 1.02 12.15 -13.20
C PRO A 77 -0.46 12.45 -12.93
N GLN A 78 -1.11 11.84 -11.92
CA GLN A 78 -2.56 11.95 -11.76
C GLN A 78 -3.03 13.32 -11.26
N GLN A 79 -2.31 13.94 -10.30
CA GLN A 79 -2.65 15.29 -9.82
C GLN A 79 -2.36 16.37 -10.86
N GLN A 80 -1.28 16.22 -11.63
CA GLN A 80 -0.88 17.22 -12.62
C GLN A 80 -1.85 17.28 -13.82
N GLN A 81 -2.38 16.13 -14.23
CA GLN A 81 -3.38 16.05 -15.30
C GLN A 81 -4.72 16.70 -14.90
N GLN A 82 -5.13 16.55 -13.64
CA GLN A 82 -6.38 17.14 -13.14
C GLN A 82 -6.28 18.67 -13.03
N GLN A 83 -5.12 19.21 -12.62
CA GLN A 83 -4.88 20.66 -12.63
C GLN A 83 -4.88 21.25 -14.05
N GLN A 84 -4.29 20.55 -15.03
CA GLN A 84 -4.35 20.98 -16.43
C GLN A 84 -5.77 21.00 -16.98
N GLN A 85 -6.59 19.99 -16.67
CA GLN A 85 -8.00 19.99 -17.08
C GLN A 85 -8.79 21.13 -16.44
N GLN A 86 -8.57 21.43 -15.15
CA GLN A 86 -9.22 22.57 -14.49
C GLN A 86 -8.83 23.91 -15.11
N GLN A 87 -7.56 24.11 -15.44
CA GLN A 87 -7.11 25.32 -16.14
C GLN A 87 -7.74 25.46 -17.53
N GLN A 88 -7.84 24.37 -18.30
CA GLN A 88 -8.53 24.40 -19.60
C GLN A 88 -10.02 24.75 -19.45
N GLN A 89 -10.71 24.18 -18.47
CA GLN A 89 -12.11 24.53 -18.21
C GLN A 89 -12.27 26.00 -17.84
N GLN A 90 -11.41 26.56 -16.99
CA GLN A 90 -11.45 27.99 -16.66
C GLN A 90 -11.23 28.87 -17.89
N GLN A 91 -10.28 28.53 -18.76
CA GLN A 91 -10.04 29.28 -20.00
C GLN A 91 -11.25 29.23 -20.94
N GLN A 92 -11.92 28.08 -21.08
CA GLN A 92 -13.13 27.96 -21.89
C GLN A 92 -14.28 28.79 -21.33
N GLN A 93 -14.46 28.81 -20.00
CA GLN A 93 -15.48 29.64 -19.34
C GLN A 93 -15.22 31.13 -19.56
N GLN A 94 -13.96 31.56 -19.44
CA GLN A 94 -13.55 32.95 -19.69
C GLN A 94 -13.73 33.35 -21.16
N ALA A 95 -13.47 32.44 -22.10
CA ALA A 95 -13.70 32.67 -23.53
C ALA A 95 -15.19 32.73 -23.89
N ALA A 96 -16.06 32.01 -23.16
CA ALA A 96 -17.51 32.05 -23.36
C ALA A 96 -18.18 33.27 -22.72
N HIS A 97 -17.54 33.91 -21.75
CA HIS A 97 -18.02 35.11 -21.05
C HIS A 97 -17.44 36.42 -21.61
N LYS A 98 -16.66 36.34 -22.70
CA LYS A 98 -16.04 37.47 -23.38
C LYS A 98 -16.60 37.60 -24.79
#